data_AF-A0A6S7JQM7-F1
#
_entry.id   AF-A0A6S7JQM7-F1
#
_cell.length_a   1.000
_cell.length_b   1.000
_cell.length_c   1.000
_cell.angle_alpha   90.00
_cell.angle_beta   90.00
_cell.angle_gamma   90.00
#
_symmetry.space_group_name_H-M   'P 1'
#
loop_
_entity.id
_entity.type
_entity.pdbx_description
1 polymer ?
#
loop_
_entity_poly.entity_id
_entity_poly.type
_entity_poly.pdbx_seq_one_letter_code
_entity_poly.pdbx_strand_id
1 'polypeptide(L)'
;NTGNGVYLIRTGVNEHTKTYCQMSSLPGCSGGGWTLVMKIDGKKATFRYSSSLWSNKQSYNPSGGQSGFDNVETKLPIYWRASFKEICIGMKVGSALRFISLKYPANSLYSLFADGKYRATNLGRQKWKSLIPSAISSLQLKCNHEGFNGYAENVKARIGIIGNEGTDSCVSSDSYIGVGTTNTNNNRLCDFHFSLNSAGNVAGCKADNGNRDTKAMGYILVR
;
A
#
# COMPACT_ATOMS: atom_id res chain seq x y z
N ASN A 1 15.55 8.96 22.98
CA ASN A 1 16.03 8.69 21.61
C ASN A 1 15.32 9.65 20.67
N THR A 2 16.06 10.44 19.89
CA THR A 2 15.52 11.38 18.89
C THR A 2 15.84 10.96 17.44
N GLY A 3 16.65 9.92 17.26
CA GLY A 3 17.01 9.37 15.96
C GLY A 3 16.08 8.27 15.45
N ASN A 4 16.24 7.87 14.20
CA ASN A 4 15.53 6.72 13.64
C ASN A 4 15.88 5.45 14.44
N GLY A 5 14.89 4.61 14.73
CA GLY A 5 15.15 3.41 15.52
C GLY A 5 13.89 2.73 16.03
N VAL A 6 14.06 1.74 16.90
CA VAL A 6 12.95 1.01 17.51
C VAL A 6 12.49 1.74 18.77
N TYR A 7 11.19 1.97 18.87
CA TYR A 7 10.54 2.61 20.00
C TYR A 7 9.44 1.72 20.55
N LEU A 8 9.11 1.96 21.81
CA LEU A 8 8.01 1.31 22.50
C LEU A 8 6.78 2.23 22.42
N ILE A 9 5.79 1.84 21.64
CA ILE A 9 4.55 2.61 21.46
C ILE A 9 3.46 2.02 22.34
N ARG A 10 2.80 2.85 23.15
CA ARG A 10 1.66 2.43 23.95
C ARG A 10 0.49 2.11 23.03
N THR A 11 0.00 0.88 23.11
CA THR A 11 -1.12 0.39 22.31
C THR A 11 -2.28 -0.08 23.19
N GLY A 12 -2.29 0.22 24.49
CA GLY A 12 -3.41 -0.09 25.37
C GLY A 12 -3.15 0.33 26.82
N VAL A 13 -3.98 -0.15 27.73
CA VAL A 13 -3.69 -0.05 29.17
C VAL A 13 -2.60 -1.07 29.47
N ASN A 14 -1.39 -0.60 29.81
CA ASN A 14 -0.18 -1.40 30.03
C ASN A 14 0.35 -2.20 28.82
N GLU A 15 -0.33 -2.18 27.69
CA GLU A 15 0.11 -2.84 26.46
C GLU A 15 0.98 -1.93 25.60
N HIS A 16 2.08 -2.51 25.11
CA HIS A 16 3.10 -1.82 24.34
C HIS A 16 3.51 -2.63 23.11
N THR A 17 3.87 -1.93 22.05
CA THR A 17 4.36 -2.53 20.80
C THR A 17 5.70 -1.92 20.42
N LYS A 18 6.72 -2.77 20.25
CA LYS A 18 8.00 -2.36 19.67
C LYS A 18 7.83 -2.16 18.17
N THR A 19 8.21 -1.00 17.66
CA THR A 19 8.15 -0.70 16.23
C THR A 19 9.24 0.28 15.83
N TYR A 20 9.67 0.20 14.57
CA TYR A 20 10.52 1.19 13.96
C TYR A 20 9.78 2.53 13.81
N CYS A 21 10.38 3.59 14.32
CA CYS A 21 9.96 4.96 14.07
C CYS A 21 11.02 5.71 13.28
N GLN A 22 10.56 6.35 12.21
CA GLN A 22 11.36 7.19 11.34
C GLN A 22 11.21 8.65 11.80
N MET A 23 12.19 9.13 12.55
CA MET A 23 12.23 10.47 13.13
C MET A 23 12.78 11.53 12.16
N SER A 24 13.64 11.14 11.22
CA SER A 24 14.11 12.04 10.16
C SER A 24 13.10 12.13 9.01
N SER A 25 13.17 13.21 8.23
CA SER A 25 12.28 13.44 7.09
C SER A 25 12.36 12.30 6.07
N LEU A 26 11.19 11.88 5.55
CA LEU A 26 11.07 10.95 4.43
C LEU A 26 10.68 11.72 3.16
N PRO A 27 11.49 11.70 2.09
CA PRO A 27 11.11 12.33 0.83
C PRO A 27 9.76 11.79 0.32
N GLY A 28 8.78 12.68 0.14
CA GLY A 28 7.40 12.33 -0.27
C GLY A 28 6.39 12.27 0.88
N CYS A 29 6.87 12.24 2.13
CA CYS A 29 6.06 12.36 3.34
C CYS A 29 6.41 13.63 4.12
N SER A 30 5.48 14.19 4.88
CA SER A 30 5.70 15.53 5.45
C SER A 30 6.61 15.48 6.69
N GLY A 31 7.93 15.64 6.57
CA GLY A 31 8.82 15.61 7.75
C GLY A 31 8.95 14.21 8.38
N GLY A 32 9.27 14.15 9.68
CA GLY A 32 9.51 12.91 10.42
C GLY A 32 8.42 12.53 11.43
N GLY A 33 8.74 11.60 12.33
CA GLY A 33 7.83 11.11 13.37
C GLY A 33 6.87 10.02 12.88
N TRP A 34 7.30 9.22 11.91
CA TRP A 34 6.46 8.18 11.31
C TRP A 34 6.62 6.85 12.04
N THR A 35 5.50 6.26 12.45
CA THR A 35 5.46 4.96 13.11
C THR A 35 5.15 3.86 12.08
N LEU A 36 6.05 2.87 11.93
CA LEU A 36 5.82 1.73 11.05
C LEU A 36 4.67 0.86 11.58
N VAL A 37 3.74 0.47 10.70
CA VAL A 37 2.56 -0.34 11.06
C VAL A 37 2.51 -1.66 10.30
N MET A 38 2.83 -1.62 9.00
CA MET A 38 2.83 -2.81 8.14
C MET A 38 3.98 -2.81 7.14
N LYS A 39 4.44 -4.01 6.82
CA LYS A 39 5.39 -4.33 5.75
C LYS A 39 4.84 -5.46 4.91
N ILE A 40 4.75 -5.26 3.60
CA ILE A 40 4.01 -6.12 2.67
C ILE A 40 4.94 -6.53 1.54
N ASP A 41 5.24 -7.82 1.40
CA ASP A 41 6.08 -8.31 0.32
C ASP A 41 5.21 -8.60 -0.90
N GLY A 42 5.34 -7.78 -1.93
CA GLY A 42 4.59 -7.91 -3.18
C GLY A 42 4.73 -9.26 -3.87
N LYS A 43 5.76 -10.06 -3.54
CA LYS A 43 5.94 -11.42 -4.06
C LYS A 43 5.12 -12.47 -3.30
N LYS A 44 4.58 -12.14 -2.13
CA LYS A 44 3.87 -13.06 -1.25
C LYS A 44 2.36 -12.83 -1.27
N ALA A 45 1.63 -13.91 -0.99
CA ALA A 45 0.17 -13.88 -0.91
C ALA A 45 -0.37 -13.32 0.42
N THR A 46 0.49 -13.20 1.44
CA THR A 46 0.15 -12.87 2.84
C THR A 46 -0.85 -11.72 2.97
N PHE A 47 -0.59 -10.63 2.25
CA PHE A 47 -1.39 -9.41 2.32
C PHE A 47 -2.09 -9.08 0.99
N ARG A 48 -2.41 -10.06 0.15
CA ARG A 48 -3.32 -9.82 -0.99
C ARG A 48 -4.64 -9.21 -0.53
N TYR A 49 -5.38 -8.58 -1.44
CA TYR A 49 -6.64 -7.89 -1.13
C TYR A 49 -7.60 -8.71 -0.25
N SER A 50 -7.77 -10.01 -0.56
CA SER A 50 -8.69 -10.92 0.13
C SER A 50 -8.19 -11.45 1.47
N SER A 51 -6.96 -11.14 1.89
CA SER A 51 -6.40 -11.63 3.15
C SER A 51 -7.24 -11.18 4.35
N SER A 52 -7.55 -12.13 5.24
CA SER A 52 -8.25 -11.84 6.51
C SER A 52 -7.42 -10.94 7.44
N LEU A 53 -6.11 -10.81 7.19
CA LEU A 53 -5.24 -9.89 7.93
C LEU A 53 -5.66 -8.42 7.75
N TRP A 54 -6.44 -8.06 6.72
CA TRP A 54 -6.97 -6.69 6.60
C TRP A 54 -8.15 -6.42 7.54
N SER A 55 -8.95 -7.44 7.89
CA SER A 55 -10.20 -7.29 8.64
C SER A 55 -10.17 -7.92 10.03
N ASN A 56 -9.05 -8.54 10.44
CA ASN A 56 -8.85 -9.08 11.78
C ASN A 56 -7.97 -8.19 12.67
N LYS A 57 -8.04 -8.42 13.98
CA LYS A 57 -7.19 -7.77 15.01
C LYS A 57 -6.05 -8.70 15.46
N GLN A 58 -5.44 -9.40 14.51
CA GLN A 58 -4.29 -10.29 14.74
C GLN A 58 -3.02 -9.67 14.17
N SER A 59 -1.92 -9.85 14.90
CA SER A 59 -0.59 -9.49 14.44
C SER A 59 -0.06 -10.51 13.44
N TYR A 60 0.87 -10.09 12.60
CA TYR A 60 1.66 -10.98 11.75
C TYR A 60 3.13 -10.61 11.89
N ASN A 61 3.96 -11.59 12.26
CA ASN A 61 5.41 -11.44 12.43
C ASN A 61 5.84 -10.10 13.13
N PRO A 62 5.52 -9.90 14.42
CA PRO A 62 5.78 -8.63 15.10
C PRO A 62 7.27 -8.25 15.20
N SER A 63 8.17 -9.24 15.23
CA SER A 63 9.63 -9.00 15.19
C SER A 63 10.05 -8.27 13.92
N GLY A 64 9.35 -8.51 12.80
CA GLY A 64 9.54 -7.77 11.56
C GLY A 64 9.33 -6.26 11.73
N GLY A 65 8.50 -5.81 12.67
CA GLY A 65 8.31 -4.38 12.94
C GLY A 65 9.51 -3.69 13.61
N GLN A 66 10.50 -4.45 14.09
CA GLN A 66 11.64 -3.94 14.84
C GLN A 66 12.86 -3.63 13.95
N SER A 67 12.62 -3.51 12.65
CA SER A 67 13.58 -3.08 11.65
C SER A 67 12.94 -2.06 10.71
N GLY A 68 13.77 -1.23 10.07
CA GLY A 68 13.29 -0.20 9.14
C GLY A 68 12.79 -0.77 7.81
N PHE A 69 13.26 -0.19 6.71
CA PHE A 69 12.81 -0.51 5.35
C PHE A 69 13.51 -1.74 4.73
N ASP A 70 13.52 -2.84 5.47
CA ASP A 70 13.93 -4.16 4.98
C ASP A 70 12.75 -4.90 4.29
N ASN A 71 12.94 -6.18 3.97
CA ASN A 71 11.99 -6.99 3.22
C ASN A 71 11.26 -8.02 4.11
N VAL A 72 11.17 -7.78 5.42
CA VAL A 72 10.52 -8.69 6.37
C VAL A 72 9.09 -8.23 6.60
N GLU A 73 8.12 -9.03 6.17
CA GLU A 73 6.69 -8.75 6.32
C GLU A 73 6.29 -8.58 7.79
N THR A 74 5.36 -7.65 8.07
CA THR A 74 4.81 -7.45 9.41
C THR A 74 3.44 -6.81 9.38
N LYS A 75 2.64 -7.07 10.41
CA LYS A 75 1.44 -6.32 10.79
C LYS A 75 1.42 -6.20 12.31
N LEU A 76 1.45 -4.97 12.80
CA LEU A 76 1.56 -4.68 14.23
C LEU A 76 0.22 -4.30 14.86
N PRO A 77 0.05 -4.45 16.19
CA PRO A 77 -1.14 -4.00 16.93
C PRO A 77 -1.53 -2.54 16.70
N ILE A 78 -0.57 -1.70 16.37
CA ILE A 78 -0.77 -0.29 15.98
C ILE A 78 -1.83 -0.17 14.88
N TYR A 79 -1.93 -1.15 13.97
CA TYR A 79 -2.92 -1.22 12.88
C TYR A 79 -4.37 -1.04 13.35
N TRP A 80 -4.74 -1.61 14.49
CA TRP A 80 -6.12 -1.56 15.01
C TRP A 80 -6.27 -0.77 16.30
N ARG A 81 -5.20 -0.18 16.82
CA ARG A 81 -5.20 0.48 18.13
C ARG A 81 -4.77 1.95 18.13
N ALA A 82 -4.06 2.41 17.10
CA ALA A 82 -3.59 3.78 17.03
C ALA A 82 -4.43 4.62 16.07
N SER A 83 -4.95 5.74 16.56
CA SER A 83 -5.46 6.82 15.73
C SER A 83 -4.32 7.60 15.11
N PHE A 84 -4.55 8.19 13.94
CA PHE A 84 -3.55 8.98 13.22
C PHE A 84 -4.23 10.10 12.44
N LYS A 85 -3.42 11.06 11.96
CA LYS A 85 -3.83 12.17 11.09
C LYS A 85 -3.30 12.00 9.67
N GLU A 86 -2.21 11.29 9.49
CA GLU A 86 -1.56 11.12 8.19
C GLU A 86 -1.03 9.70 8.00
N ILE A 87 -1.04 9.24 6.75
CA ILE A 87 -0.50 7.96 6.31
C ILE A 87 0.67 8.24 5.37
N CYS A 88 1.78 7.54 5.57
CA CYS A 88 2.91 7.51 4.64
C CYS A 88 2.97 6.12 4.03
N ILE A 89 2.86 6.05 2.71
CA ILE A 89 2.93 4.81 1.93
C ILE A 89 4.29 4.77 1.26
N GLY A 90 5.03 3.70 1.48
CA GLY A 90 6.33 3.46 0.85
C GLY A 90 6.28 2.28 -0.11
N MET A 91 7.09 2.35 -1.16
CA MET A 91 7.40 1.21 -2.02
C MET A 91 8.90 1.13 -2.28
N LYS A 92 9.45 -0.08 -2.13
CA LYS A 92 10.82 -0.41 -2.51
C LYS A 92 10.83 -1.34 -3.71
N VAL A 93 11.46 -0.90 -4.80
CA VAL A 93 11.67 -1.66 -6.03
C VAL A 93 13.17 -1.68 -6.32
N GLY A 94 13.80 -2.85 -6.19
CA GLY A 94 15.26 -2.95 -6.19
C GLY A 94 15.85 -2.11 -5.05
N SER A 95 16.75 -1.18 -5.39
CA SER A 95 17.33 -0.21 -4.45
C SER A 95 16.48 1.06 -4.27
N ALA A 96 15.51 1.32 -5.16
CA ALA A 96 14.71 2.53 -5.12
C ALA A 96 13.63 2.43 -4.06
N LEU A 97 13.70 3.28 -3.03
CA LEU A 97 12.69 3.42 -1.99
C LEU A 97 12.01 4.79 -2.13
N ARG A 98 10.70 4.79 -2.35
CA ARG A 98 9.91 6.00 -2.63
C ARG A 98 8.67 6.05 -1.75
N PHE A 99 8.25 7.25 -1.39
CA PHE A 99 7.12 7.45 -0.51
C PHE A 99 6.14 8.49 -1.05
N ILE A 100 4.89 8.37 -0.61
CA ILE A 100 3.86 9.41 -0.72
C ILE A 100 3.11 9.54 0.61
N SER A 101 2.60 10.73 0.88
CA SER A 101 1.78 11.03 2.06
C SER A 101 0.33 11.29 1.70
N LEU A 102 -0.56 10.93 2.62
CA LEU A 102 -1.99 11.17 2.55
C LEU A 102 -2.46 11.69 3.92
N LYS A 103 -3.00 12.90 3.96
CA LYS A 103 -3.71 13.43 5.15
C LYS A 103 -5.11 12.83 5.19
N TYR A 104 -5.31 11.87 6.09
CA TYR A 104 -6.59 11.17 6.25
C TYR A 104 -6.76 10.75 7.72
N PRO A 105 -7.33 11.62 8.57
CA PRO A 105 -7.54 11.30 9.98
C PRO A 105 -8.46 10.10 10.16
N ALA A 106 -8.05 9.13 10.96
CA ALA A 106 -8.87 7.95 11.27
C ALA A 106 -8.55 7.39 12.65
N ASN A 107 -9.49 6.62 13.20
CA ASN A 107 -9.32 5.96 14.50
C ASN A 107 -8.32 4.80 14.46
N SER A 108 -8.13 4.17 13.29
CA SER A 108 -7.13 3.13 13.04
C SER A 108 -7.14 2.71 11.56
N LEU A 109 -6.08 2.03 11.09
CA LEU A 109 -6.06 1.46 9.73
C LEU A 109 -7.11 0.36 9.61
N TYR A 110 -7.33 -0.40 10.69
CA TYR A 110 -8.42 -1.36 10.80
C TYR A 110 -9.77 -0.72 10.45
N SER A 111 -10.10 0.45 11.01
CA SER A 111 -11.37 1.14 10.72
C SER A 111 -11.52 1.61 9.27
N LEU A 112 -10.41 1.73 8.51
CA LEU A 112 -10.43 2.09 7.09
C LEU A 112 -10.53 0.88 6.17
N PHE A 113 -9.97 -0.27 6.54
CA PHE A 113 -9.90 -1.45 5.67
C PHE A 113 -10.92 -2.55 6.00
N ALA A 114 -11.27 -2.72 7.27
CA ALA A 114 -11.97 -3.92 7.74
C ALA A 114 -13.40 -4.04 7.22
N ASP A 115 -14.09 -2.92 6.99
CA ASP A 115 -15.47 -2.92 6.48
C ASP A 115 -15.57 -3.09 4.96
N GLY A 116 -14.42 -3.12 4.26
CA GLY A 116 -14.35 -3.26 2.81
C GLY A 116 -14.97 -2.11 2.02
N LYS A 117 -15.38 -1.01 2.67
CA LYS A 117 -16.03 0.11 1.98
C LYS A 117 -15.02 0.95 1.22
N TYR A 118 -15.34 1.25 -0.03
CA TYR A 118 -14.56 2.19 -0.83
C TYR A 118 -14.57 3.58 -0.19
N ARG A 119 -13.40 4.23 -0.14
CA ARG A 119 -13.26 5.62 0.30
C ARG A 119 -12.26 6.32 -0.61
N ALA A 120 -12.73 7.29 -1.38
CA ALA A 120 -11.89 8.03 -2.31
C ALA A 120 -10.77 8.80 -1.62
N THR A 121 -9.63 8.91 -2.30
CA THR A 121 -8.56 9.89 -2.00
C THR A 121 -8.45 10.90 -3.14
N ASN A 122 -7.60 11.91 -2.99
CA ASN A 122 -7.40 12.94 -4.01
C ASN A 122 -5.91 13.32 -4.13
N LEU A 123 -5.02 12.32 -4.21
CA LEU A 123 -3.58 12.54 -4.40
C LEU A 123 -3.23 12.79 -5.88
N GLY A 124 -4.04 12.24 -6.77
CA GLY A 124 -3.84 12.29 -8.20
C GLY A 124 -2.88 11.22 -8.72
N ARG A 125 -3.09 10.86 -9.99
CA ARG A 125 -2.35 9.85 -10.74
C ARG A 125 -0.83 9.92 -10.58
N GLN A 126 -0.26 11.11 -10.74
CA GLN A 126 1.19 11.30 -10.76
C GLN A 126 1.83 10.97 -9.40
N LYS A 127 1.13 11.25 -8.29
CA LYS A 127 1.61 10.87 -6.95
C LYS A 127 1.68 9.35 -6.81
N TRP A 128 0.63 8.63 -7.17
CA TRP A 128 0.64 7.17 -7.15
C TRP A 128 1.73 6.58 -8.05
N LYS A 129 1.87 7.08 -9.28
CA LYS A 129 2.94 6.65 -10.19
C LYS A 129 4.34 6.88 -9.62
N SER A 130 4.52 7.92 -8.81
CA SER A 130 5.82 8.26 -8.23
C SER A 130 6.35 7.24 -7.20
N LEU A 131 5.50 6.34 -6.69
CA LEU A 131 5.93 5.22 -5.84
C LEU A 131 6.82 4.22 -6.57
N ILE A 132 6.70 4.15 -7.90
CA ILE A 132 7.46 3.26 -8.77
C ILE A 132 8.48 4.10 -9.56
N PRO A 133 9.71 3.61 -9.79
CA PRO A 133 10.65 4.32 -10.64
C PRO A 133 10.04 4.63 -12.01
N SER A 134 10.18 5.89 -12.47
CA SER A 134 9.48 6.40 -13.65
C SER A 134 9.67 5.54 -14.90
N ALA A 135 10.88 5.01 -15.10
CA ALA A 135 11.21 4.12 -16.22
C ALA A 135 10.34 2.84 -16.29
N ILE A 136 9.78 2.39 -15.17
CA ILE A 136 8.98 1.15 -15.08
C ILE A 136 7.60 1.37 -14.46
N SER A 137 7.20 2.62 -14.22
CA SER A 137 5.88 2.98 -13.70
C SER A 137 4.88 3.09 -14.84
N SER A 138 3.85 2.26 -14.83
CA SER A 138 2.83 2.19 -15.89
C SER A 138 1.43 2.12 -15.31
N LEU A 139 0.47 2.78 -15.95
CA LEU A 139 -0.95 2.71 -15.56
C LEU A 139 -1.79 3.04 -16.81
N GLN A 140 -2.98 2.47 -16.97
CA GLN A 140 -3.88 2.89 -18.05
C GLN A 140 -4.42 4.30 -17.80
N LEU A 141 -4.70 5.06 -18.87
CA LEU A 141 -4.79 6.53 -18.82
C LEU A 141 -6.05 7.10 -18.15
N LYS A 142 -7.12 6.31 -18.06
CA LYS A 142 -8.45 6.74 -17.56
C LYS A 142 -8.79 6.09 -16.23
N CYS A 143 -10.04 6.25 -15.79
CA CYS A 143 -10.60 5.85 -14.51
C CYS A 143 -9.99 6.62 -13.31
N ASN A 144 -8.69 6.47 -13.06
CA ASN A 144 -7.98 7.07 -11.94
C ASN A 144 -8.70 6.88 -10.59
N HIS A 145 -9.30 5.70 -10.38
CA HIS A 145 -10.06 5.37 -9.18
C HIS A 145 -9.10 5.09 -8.03
N GLU A 146 -8.77 6.16 -7.28
CA GLU A 146 -7.87 6.10 -6.14
C GLU A 146 -8.62 6.03 -4.80
N GLY A 147 -8.02 5.36 -3.83
CA GLY A 147 -8.49 5.38 -2.45
C GLY A 147 -8.33 4.06 -1.71
N PHE A 148 -9.10 3.93 -0.62
CA PHE A 148 -9.18 2.75 0.22
C PHE A 148 -10.21 1.77 -0.30
N ASN A 149 -9.91 0.47 -0.24
CA ASN A 149 -10.74 -0.64 -0.73
C ASN A 149 -11.27 -0.39 -2.15
N GLY A 150 -10.41 0.13 -3.03
CA GLY A 150 -10.72 0.33 -4.44
C GLY A 150 -10.88 -1.01 -5.13
N TYR A 151 -11.91 -1.13 -5.96
CA TYR A 151 -12.18 -2.35 -6.72
C TYR A 151 -12.76 -2.01 -8.09
N ALA A 152 -12.43 -2.85 -9.04
CA ALA A 152 -13.06 -3.02 -10.33
C ALA A 152 -13.33 -4.52 -10.53
N GLU A 153 -13.84 -4.92 -11.69
CA GLU A 153 -14.12 -6.33 -11.99
C GLU A 153 -12.85 -7.18 -11.91
N ASN A 154 -11.76 -6.71 -12.53
CA ASN A 154 -10.52 -7.46 -12.68
C ASN A 154 -9.47 -7.16 -11.62
N VAL A 155 -9.49 -5.98 -11.00
CA VAL A 155 -8.42 -5.50 -10.12
C VAL A 155 -8.94 -4.90 -8.83
N LYS A 156 -8.20 -5.11 -7.73
CA LYS A 156 -8.55 -4.55 -6.42
C LYS A 156 -7.30 -4.08 -5.70
N ALA A 157 -7.43 -3.04 -4.90
CA ALA A 157 -6.37 -2.50 -4.06
C ALA A 157 -6.93 -2.08 -2.70
N ARG A 158 -6.25 -2.47 -1.60
CA ARG A 158 -6.66 -1.99 -0.27
C ARG A 158 -6.38 -0.51 -0.14
N ILE A 159 -5.25 -0.04 -0.64
CA ILE A 159 -4.99 1.38 -0.84
C ILE A 159 -4.12 1.56 -2.08
N GLY A 160 -4.56 2.40 -3.00
CA GLY A 160 -3.91 2.54 -4.30
C GLY A 160 -4.72 3.35 -5.30
N ILE A 161 -4.29 3.30 -6.56
CA ILE A 161 -5.02 3.78 -7.73
C ILE A 161 -5.28 2.63 -8.69
N ILE A 162 -6.47 2.62 -9.27
CA ILE A 162 -6.88 1.73 -10.36
C ILE A 162 -7.07 2.55 -11.64
N GLY A 163 -6.54 2.05 -12.75
CA GLY A 163 -6.63 2.68 -14.07
C GLY A 163 -7.33 1.77 -15.07
N ASN A 164 -8.00 2.39 -16.04
CA ASN A 164 -8.62 1.73 -17.20
C ASN A 164 -8.25 2.47 -18.50
N GLU A 165 -8.45 1.88 -19.67
CA GLU A 165 -8.33 2.54 -20.98
C GLU A 165 -9.68 3.01 -21.56
N GLY A 166 -10.78 2.40 -21.10
CA GLY A 166 -12.14 2.59 -21.61
C GLY A 166 -12.94 3.76 -20.98
N THR A 167 -14.20 3.87 -21.39
CA THR A 167 -15.20 4.85 -20.89
C THR A 167 -16.30 4.20 -20.04
N ASP A 168 -16.12 2.94 -19.68
CA ASP A 168 -17.09 2.07 -18.99
C ASP A 168 -17.17 2.32 -17.47
N SER A 169 -16.90 3.54 -17.01
CA SER A 169 -16.91 3.89 -15.59
C SER A 169 -16.06 2.96 -14.69
N CYS A 170 -14.87 2.57 -15.17
CA CYS A 170 -13.88 1.75 -14.43
C CYS A 170 -14.20 0.26 -14.29
N VAL A 171 -15.25 -0.26 -14.92
CA VAL A 171 -15.68 -1.66 -14.74
C VAL A 171 -14.56 -2.64 -15.15
N SER A 172 -14.03 -2.49 -16.37
CA SER A 172 -13.00 -3.36 -16.95
C SER A 172 -11.57 -2.96 -16.58
N SER A 173 -11.35 -2.28 -15.46
CA SER A 173 -10.01 -1.75 -15.14
C SER A 173 -8.96 -2.86 -15.06
N ASP A 174 -7.84 -2.68 -15.74
CA ASP A 174 -6.79 -3.69 -15.91
C ASP A 174 -5.43 -3.23 -15.38
N SER A 175 -5.38 -2.13 -14.63
CA SER A 175 -4.12 -1.63 -14.09
C SER A 175 -4.26 -1.05 -12.69
N TYR A 176 -3.21 -1.17 -11.88
CA TYR A 176 -3.16 -0.60 -10.54
C TYR A 176 -1.75 -0.28 -10.07
N ILE A 177 -1.67 0.64 -9.12
CA ILE A 177 -0.51 0.86 -8.26
C ILE A 177 -1.00 0.93 -6.82
N GLY A 178 -0.46 0.10 -5.92
CA GLY A 178 -0.90 0.12 -4.53
C GLY A 178 -0.39 -1.03 -3.68
N VAL A 179 -0.96 -1.14 -2.48
CA VAL A 179 -0.74 -2.25 -1.55
C VAL A 179 -2.07 -2.93 -1.21
N GLY A 180 -1.98 -4.19 -0.80
CA GLY A 180 -3.16 -5.04 -0.67
C GLY A 180 -3.83 -5.30 -2.01
N THR A 181 -3.04 -5.55 -3.05
CA THR A 181 -3.54 -5.68 -4.41
C THR A 181 -3.86 -7.13 -4.77
N THR A 182 -4.70 -7.29 -5.80
CA THR A 182 -4.92 -8.57 -6.46
C THR A 182 -5.53 -8.34 -7.86
N ASN A 183 -5.57 -9.41 -8.65
CA ASN A 183 -6.30 -9.47 -9.90
C ASN A 183 -7.10 -10.79 -9.94
N THR A 184 -8.28 -10.76 -10.54
CA THR A 184 -9.24 -11.88 -10.59
C THR A 184 -9.30 -12.57 -11.95
N ASN A 185 -8.65 -12.02 -12.98
CA ASN A 185 -8.70 -12.49 -14.37
C ASN A 185 -7.63 -13.56 -14.67
N ASN A 186 -7.55 -14.61 -13.85
CA ASN A 186 -6.65 -15.77 -14.05
C ASN A 186 -5.21 -15.39 -14.46
N ASN A 187 -4.68 -14.30 -13.88
CA ASN A 187 -3.32 -13.79 -14.16
C ASN A 187 -3.08 -13.36 -15.62
N ARG A 188 -4.13 -12.97 -16.32
CA ARG A 188 -4.08 -12.49 -17.69
C ARG A 188 -4.79 -11.14 -17.82
N LEU A 189 -4.14 -10.22 -18.51
CA LEU A 189 -4.69 -8.92 -18.89
C LEU A 189 -4.45 -8.74 -20.38
N CYS A 190 -5.49 -8.86 -21.20
CA CYS A 190 -5.33 -8.97 -22.65
C CYS A 190 -4.34 -10.11 -23.00
N ASP A 191 -3.26 -9.83 -23.73
CA ASP A 191 -2.22 -10.82 -24.05
C ASP A 191 -1.03 -10.80 -23.08
N PHE A 192 -1.16 -10.08 -21.97
CA PHE A 192 -0.13 -9.99 -20.94
C PHE A 192 -0.39 -10.99 -19.80
N HIS A 193 0.55 -11.92 -19.64
CA HIS A 193 0.61 -12.79 -18.47
C HIS A 193 1.47 -12.16 -17.38
N PHE A 194 0.96 -12.15 -16.16
CA PHE A 194 1.67 -11.63 -14.99
C PHE A 194 1.47 -12.58 -13.80
N SER A 195 2.01 -12.25 -12.65
CA SER A 195 1.74 -13.00 -11.41
C SER A 195 1.17 -12.07 -10.36
N LEU A 196 0.14 -12.55 -9.64
CA LEU A 196 -0.50 -11.76 -8.59
C LEU A 196 0.52 -11.20 -7.60
N ASN A 197 0.52 -9.89 -7.44
CA ASN A 197 1.31 -9.19 -6.43
C ASN A 197 0.40 -8.57 -5.37
N SER A 198 0.88 -8.54 -4.13
CA SER A 198 0.17 -7.89 -3.01
C SER A 198 0.58 -6.42 -2.83
N ALA A 199 1.68 -6.00 -3.45
CA ALA A 199 2.16 -4.63 -3.49
C ALA A 199 2.99 -4.36 -4.75
N GLY A 200 2.81 -3.19 -5.34
CA GLY A 200 3.57 -2.72 -6.50
C GLY A 200 2.68 -2.18 -7.60
N ASN A 201 3.01 -2.51 -8.84
CA ASN A 201 2.33 -1.99 -10.04
C ASN A 201 2.11 -3.09 -11.07
N VAL A 202 0.85 -3.28 -11.47
CA VAL A 202 0.47 -4.07 -12.63
C VAL A 202 -0.21 -3.15 -13.65
N ALA A 203 0.18 -3.26 -14.91
CA ALA A 203 -0.49 -2.56 -15.98
C ALA A 203 -0.40 -3.39 -17.27
N GLY A 204 -1.53 -3.55 -17.96
CA GLY A 204 -1.63 -4.15 -19.28
C GLY A 204 -2.51 -3.30 -20.19
N CYS A 205 -2.97 -3.88 -21.31
CA CYS A 205 -4.10 -3.36 -22.09
C CYS A 205 -3.99 -1.85 -22.42
N LYS A 206 -2.94 -1.46 -23.18
CA LYS A 206 -2.67 -0.05 -23.60
C LYS A 206 -2.35 0.90 -22.43
N ALA A 207 -1.58 0.43 -21.46
CA ALA A 207 -1.03 1.28 -20.41
C ALA A 207 0.04 2.26 -20.90
N ASP A 208 0.21 3.36 -20.19
CA ASP A 208 1.00 4.52 -20.63
C ASP A 208 2.52 4.29 -20.69
N ASN A 209 3.04 3.21 -20.09
CA ASN A 209 4.45 2.82 -20.18
C ASN A 209 4.59 1.30 -20.40
N GLY A 210 3.72 0.77 -21.26
CA GLY A 210 3.68 -0.63 -21.66
C GLY A 210 3.26 -1.58 -20.53
N ASN A 211 3.37 -2.87 -20.81
CA ASN A 211 3.00 -3.91 -19.86
C ASN A 211 4.03 -3.98 -18.71
N ARG A 212 3.54 -3.99 -17.46
CA ARG A 212 4.37 -4.04 -16.25
C ARG A 212 3.78 -5.00 -15.23
N ASP A 213 4.66 -5.80 -14.60
CA ASP A 213 4.39 -6.60 -13.40
C ASP A 213 5.52 -6.34 -12.39
N THR A 214 5.47 -5.16 -11.78
CA THR A 214 6.48 -4.72 -10.81
C THR A 214 6.04 -5.09 -9.41
N LYS A 215 6.81 -5.96 -8.75
CA LYS A 215 6.61 -6.33 -7.34
C LYS A 215 7.44 -5.41 -6.46
N ALA A 216 6.80 -4.78 -5.48
CA ALA A 216 7.46 -3.91 -4.52
C ALA A 216 7.38 -4.49 -3.11
N MET A 217 8.32 -4.11 -2.25
CA MET A 217 8.10 -4.16 -0.82
C MET A 217 7.30 -2.92 -0.42
N GLY A 218 6.08 -3.11 0.07
CA GLY A 218 5.19 -2.04 0.53
C GLY A 218 5.39 -1.74 2.01
N TYR A 219 5.29 -0.46 2.38
CA TYR A 219 5.37 0.01 3.76
C TYR A 219 4.17 0.91 4.06
N ILE A 220 3.54 0.73 5.22
CA ILE A 220 2.51 1.65 5.72
C ILE A 220 2.98 2.18 7.07
N LEU A 221 3.12 3.50 7.16
CA LEU A 221 3.44 4.23 8.38
C LEU A 221 2.32 5.23 8.68
N VAL A 222 2.17 5.57 9.95
CA VAL A 222 1.16 6.53 10.43
C VAL A 222 1.76 7.51 11.43
N ARG A 223 1.08 8.65 11.63
CA ARG A 223 1.31 9.56 12.74
C ARG A 223 0.06 10.37 13.07
#